data_AF-A0A1Y1WGJ8-F1
#
_entry.id   AF-A0A1Y1WGJ8-F1
#
_cell.length_a   1.000
_cell.length_b   1.000
_cell.length_c   1.000
_cell.angle_alpha   90.00
_cell.angle_beta   90.00
_cell.angle_gamma   90.00
#
_symmetry.space_group_name_H-M   'P 1'
#
loop_
_entity.id
_entity.type
_entity.pdbx_description
1 polymer ?
#
loop_
_entity_poly.entity_id
_entity_poly.type
_entity_poly.pdbx_seq_one_letter_code
_entity_poly.pdbx_strand_id
1 'polypeptide(L)'
;MTQVQDKAVGAALLAIGSFVFTYYSIWTLIIPFVDLGHPARKLFPPQWYAIALPVLLLTVGVTGIFGFLSFVMLKSGKKAKST
;
A
#
# COMPACT_ATOMS: atom_id res chain seq x y z
N MET A 1 -11.24 -32.44 3.20
CA MET A 1 -11.04 -31.88 1.85
C MET A 1 -10.60 -30.40 1.85
N THR A 2 -10.37 -29.75 3.01
CA THR A 2 -10.02 -28.31 3.08
C THR A 2 -8.50 -28.03 3.14
N GLN A 3 -7.72 -28.87 3.82
CA GLN A 3 -6.32 -28.56 4.14
C GLN A 3 -5.38 -28.42 2.92
N VAL A 4 -5.56 -29.26 1.90
CA VAL A 4 -4.76 -29.18 0.65
C VAL A 4 -5.13 -27.93 -0.14
N GLN A 5 -6.41 -27.56 -0.14
CA GLN A 5 -6.91 -26.37 -0.82
C GLN A 5 -6.41 -25.10 -0.14
N ASP A 6 -6.46 -25.06 1.20
CA ASP A 6 -5.93 -23.94 2.00
C ASP A 6 -4.42 -23.76 1.76
N LYS A 7 -3.66 -24.85 1.71
CA LYS A 7 -2.23 -24.82 1.38
C LYS A 7 -1.96 -24.33 -0.04
N ALA A 8 -2.74 -24.77 -1.02
CA ALA A 8 -2.58 -24.35 -2.42
C ALA A 8 -2.87 -22.84 -2.57
N VAL A 9 -3.93 -22.35 -1.93
CA VAL A 9 -4.25 -20.91 -1.91
C VAL A 9 -3.15 -20.12 -1.21
N GLY A 10 -2.66 -20.58 -0.06
CA GLY A 10 -1.55 -19.94 0.65
C GLY A 10 -0.27 -19.87 -0.20
N ALA A 11 0.09 -20.97 -0.87
CA ALA A 11 1.25 -21.00 -1.77
C ALA A 11 1.07 -20.06 -2.97
N ALA A 12 -0.13 -20.00 -3.56
CA ALA A 12 -0.43 -19.08 -4.65
C ALA A 12 -0.32 -17.61 -4.20
N LEU A 13 -0.89 -17.26 -3.05
CA LEU A 13 -0.79 -15.92 -2.48
C LEU A 13 0.66 -15.54 -2.17
N LEU A 14 1.47 -16.46 -1.64
CA LEU A 14 2.89 -16.25 -1.39
C LEU A 14 3.66 -16.04 -2.70
N ALA A 15 3.39 -16.83 -3.73
CA ALA A 15 4.05 -16.68 -5.03
C ALA A 15 3.70 -15.33 -5.68
N ILE A 16 2.41 -14.96 -5.69
CA ILE A 16 1.94 -13.67 -6.20
C ILE A 16 2.56 -12.52 -5.41
N GLY A 17 2.51 -12.58 -4.07
CA GLY A 17 3.08 -11.57 -3.20
C GLY A 17 4.59 -11.41 -3.42
N SER A 18 5.32 -12.51 -3.54
CA SER A 18 6.77 -12.50 -3.80
C SER A 18 7.10 -11.89 -5.17
N PHE A 19 6.30 -12.19 -6.19
CA PHE A 19 6.45 -11.61 -7.52
C PHE A 19 6.23 -10.09 -7.50
N VAL A 20 5.12 -9.64 -6.90
CA VAL A 20 4.79 -8.21 -6.79
C VAL A 20 5.85 -7.47 -5.96
N PHE A 21 6.28 -8.05 -4.84
CA PHE A 21 7.33 -7.50 -3.99
C PHE A 21 8.65 -7.33 -4.75
N THR A 22 9.06 -8.34 -5.52
CA THR A 22 10.30 -8.29 -6.30
C THR A 22 10.21 -7.23 -7.39
N TYR A 23 9.11 -7.19 -8.14
CA TYR A 23 8.88 -6.17 -9.17
C TYR A 23 8.94 -4.75 -8.59
N TYR A 24 8.24 -4.53 -7.47
CA TYR A 24 8.21 -3.23 -6.81
C TYR A 24 9.57 -2.84 -6.20
N SER A 25 10.31 -3.79 -5.64
CA SER A 25 11.66 -3.57 -5.09
C SER A 25 12.65 -3.18 -6.18
N ILE A 26 12.63 -3.87 -7.32
CA ILE A 26 13.46 -3.50 -8.49
C ILE A 26 13.08 -2.10 -8.98
N TRP A 27 11.78 -1.83 -9.08
CA TRP A 27 11.28 -0.55 -9.56
C TRP A 27 11.65 0.63 -8.65
N THR A 28 11.58 0.44 -7.33
CA THR A 28 11.90 1.49 -6.34
C THR A 28 13.39 1.64 -6.07
N LEU A 29 14.11 0.52 -5.95
CA LEU A 29 15.50 0.52 -5.50
C LEU A 29 16.50 0.50 -6.66
N ILE A 30 16.23 -0.20 -7.76
CA ILE A 30 17.23 -0.40 -8.83
C ILE A 30 17.09 0.64 -9.95
N ILE A 31 15.86 0.89 -10.43
CA ILE A 31 15.61 1.84 -11.52
C ILE A 31 16.13 3.28 -11.30
N PRO A 32 16.20 3.88 -10.08
CA PRO A 32 16.86 5.17 -9.91
C PRO A 32 18.32 5.22 -10.35
N PHE A 33 19.03 4.08 -10.36
CA PHE A 33 20.43 3.99 -10.75
C PHE A 33 20.63 3.63 -12.24
N VAL A 34 19.55 3.36 -12.98
CA VAL A 34 19.61 3.02 -14.40
C VAL A 34 19.46 4.29 -15.24
N ASP A 35 20.27 4.42 -16.30
CA ASP A 35 20.21 5.59 -17.19
C ASP A 35 18.83 5.83 -17.81
N LEU A 36 18.51 7.10 -18.02
CA LEU A 36 17.24 7.56 -18.59
C LEU A 36 16.96 7.00 -19.99
N GLY A 37 18.01 6.75 -20.78
CA GLY A 37 17.91 6.21 -22.13
C GLY A 37 17.83 4.67 -22.21
N HIS A 38 17.91 3.96 -21.08
CA HIS A 38 18.00 2.51 -21.08
C HIS A 38 16.64 1.86 -21.39
N PRO A 39 16.56 0.89 -22.31
CA PRO A 39 15.29 0.26 -22.71
C PRO A 39 14.57 -0.45 -21.56
N ALA A 40 15.30 -0.93 -20.54
CA ALA A 40 14.70 -1.54 -19.35
C ALA A 40 13.72 -0.60 -18.64
N ARG A 41 13.92 0.72 -18.73
CA ARG A 41 13.04 1.72 -18.10
C ARG A 41 11.64 1.78 -18.73
N LYS A 42 11.45 1.22 -19.93
CA LYS A 42 10.13 1.04 -20.57
C LYS A 42 9.29 -0.07 -19.93
N LEU A 43 9.91 -1.00 -19.21
CA LEU A 43 9.22 -2.08 -18.50
C LEU A 43 8.64 -1.61 -17.15
N PHE A 44 9.01 -0.40 -16.72
CA PHE A 44 8.62 0.16 -15.43
C PHE A 44 7.86 1.47 -15.62
N PRO A 45 6.84 1.75 -14.81
CA PRO A 45 6.19 3.05 -14.84
C PRO A 45 7.14 4.18 -14.43
N PRO A 46 6.78 5.45 -14.72
CA PRO A 46 7.56 6.61 -14.27
C PRO A 46 7.80 6.59 -12.75
N GLN A 47 9.00 6.99 -12.34
CA GLN A 47 9.44 6.93 -10.93
C GLN A 47 8.55 7.71 -9.96
N TRP A 48 7.87 8.75 -10.44
CA TRP A 48 6.89 9.49 -9.64
C TRP A 48 5.83 8.57 -9.00
N TYR A 49 5.38 7.54 -9.72
CA TYR A 49 4.40 6.59 -9.19
C TYR A 49 4.94 5.73 -8.05
N ALA A 50 6.24 5.44 -8.05
CA ALA A 50 6.89 4.66 -7.00
C ALA A 50 6.88 5.40 -5.65
N ILE A 51 6.88 6.73 -5.66
CA ILE A 51 6.78 7.59 -4.47
C ILE A 51 5.31 7.90 -4.15
N ALA A 52 4.49 8.12 -5.18
CA ALA A 52 3.08 8.45 -4.99
C ALA A 52 2.29 7.32 -4.33
N LEU A 53 2.60 6.05 -4.63
CA LEU A 53 1.86 4.90 -4.11
C LEU A 53 1.94 4.78 -2.57
N PRO A 54 3.13 4.79 -1.92
CA PRO A 54 3.23 4.80 -0.46
C PRO A 54 2.62 6.06 0.17
N VAL A 55 2.83 7.23 -0.44
CA VAL A 55 2.32 8.51 0.08
C VAL A 55 0.80 8.53 0.09
N LEU A 56 0.16 8.04 -0.97
CA LEU A 56 -1.30 7.98 -1.07
C LEU A 56 -1.88 7.02 -0.02
N LEU A 57 -1.28 5.84 0.17
CA LEU A 57 -1.69 4.89 1.20
C LEU A 57 -1.57 5.49 2.61
N LEU A 58 -0.45 6.14 2.91
CA LEU A 58 -0.24 6.81 4.19
C LEU A 58 -1.24 7.95 4.39
N THR A 59 -1.46 8.78 3.38
CA THR A 59 -2.39 9.90 3.45
C THR A 59 -3.80 9.41 3.74
N VAL A 60 -4.30 8.43 2.98
CA VAL A 60 -5.63 7.85 3.19
C VAL A 60 -5.74 7.22 4.58
N GLY A 61 -4.74 6.47 5.02
CA GLY A 61 -4.71 5.85 6.34
C GLY A 61 -4.76 6.88 7.47
N VAL A 62 -3.90 7.90 7.39
CA VAL A 62 -3.81 8.99 8.36
C VAL A 62 -5.11 9.80 8.40
N THR A 63 -5.63 10.21 7.25
CA THR A 63 -6.91 10.92 7.15
C THR A 63 -8.06 10.08 7.73
N GLY A 64 -8.08 8.78 7.49
CA GLY A 64 -9.08 7.87 8.08
C GLY A 64 -9.01 7.85 9.61
N ILE A 65 -7.81 7.74 10.18
CA ILE A 65 -7.60 7.78 11.64
C ILE A 65 -8.06 9.12 12.22
N PHE A 66 -7.59 10.25 11.67
CA PHE A 66 -7.98 11.58 12.15
C PHE A 66 -9.48 11.85 12.01
N GLY A 67 -10.10 11.40 10.92
CA GLY A 67 -11.54 11.50 10.70
C GLY A 67 -12.33 10.72 11.75
N PHE A 68 -11.92 9.48 12.03
CA PHE A 68 -12.55 8.65 13.05
C PHE A 68 -12.40 9.24 14.46
N LEU A 69 -11.19 9.69 14.83
CA LEU A 69 -10.95 10.34 16.12
C LEU A 69 -11.82 11.59 16.29
N SER A 70 -11.87 12.45 15.27
CA SER A 70 -12.71 13.66 15.27
C SER A 70 -14.19 13.29 15.45
N PHE A 71 -14.67 12.26 14.76
CA PHE A 71 -16.04 11.78 14.88
C PHE A 71 -16.37 11.31 16.30
N VAL A 72 -15.48 10.55 16.94
CA VAL A 72 -15.68 10.06 18.32
C VAL A 72 -15.66 11.22 19.33
N MET A 73 -14.75 12.19 19.19
CA MET A 73 -14.71 13.37 20.07
C MET A 73 -15.98 14.22 19.96
N LEU A 74 -16.48 14.46 18.76
CA LEU A 74 -17.73 15.20 18.53
C LEU A 74 -18.95 14.47 19.12
N LYS A 75 -18.98 13.14 19.03
CA LYS A 75 -20.06 12.32 19.58
C LYS A 75 -20.05 12.31 21.11
N SER A 76 -18.88 12.24 21.74
CA SER A 76 -18.73 12.26 23.20
C SER A 76 -18.98 13.64 23.80
N GLY A 77 -18.56 14.72 23.12
CA GLY A 77 -18.79 16.10 23.56
C GLY A 77 -20.28 16.50 23.60
N LYS A 78 -21.12 15.92 22.73
CA LYS A 78 -22.58 16.16 22.75
C LYS A 78 -23.28 15.57 23.98
N LYS A 79 -22.70 14.59 24.67
CA LYS A 79 -23.28 14.02 25.91
C LYS A 79 -22.92 14.80 27.17
N ALA A 80 -21.85 15.59 27.16
CA ALA A 80 -21.40 16.34 28.33
C ALA A 80 -22.14 17.69 28.53
N LYS A 81 -23.02 18.08 27.61
CA LYS A 81 -23.69 19.39 27.59
C LYS A 81 -25.21 19.32 27.90
N SER A 82 -25.67 18.33 28.67
CA SER A 82 -27.09 18.21 29.08
C SER A 82 -27.31 18.14 30.59
N THR A 83 -26.51 18.85 31.37
CA THR A 83 -26.80 19.14 32.78
C THR A 83 -26.62 20.61 33.04
#